data_AF-A0A4T0VMM4-F1
#
_entry.id   AF-A0A4T0VMM4-F1
#
_cell.length_a   1.000
_cell.length_b   1.000
_cell.length_c   1.000
_cell.angle_alpha   90.00
_cell.angle_beta   90.00
_cell.angle_gamma   90.00
#
_symmetry.space_group_name_H-M   'P 1'
#
loop_
_entity.id
_entity.type
_entity.pdbx_description
1 polymer ?
#
loop_
_entity_poly.entity_id
_entity_poly.type
_entity_poly.pdbx_seq_one_letter_code
_entity_poly.pdbx_strand_id
1 'polypeptide(L)'
;MAIIYKAAGVAGLAVLLPSVLAQQFTGSVFPYEYFNLSLPCFEALNTTLSCSSRLASHASFDSHRVDVLDPEGIAAICTDSCRKSMQSLRYKIENDCDPTSDLLDHGLNMFPATHIVDRYLYAYEVSCYKNRDTGDFCDYILGQWRNQTDDAPHDCDDCVLGPMEIEVNSEIGHTEDRSAEFQSAISSCGKTGYTYIEPSIHSSTSAASAEPTIAAADWSAHRMSSNCASTYHVQEGDTCESISADQNVSTKGLIEGNDVLNGWCSGLVAGQDLCMPEQCKVHFVEPDDSCESLADKYGATPKDLAEWNPLMYIQCDDFVYSKPIYICVGPPKKPRVAANPAPNDGNKLLASNDHDKRFVGPCAIQVRTAYRFEVEFSTPED
;
A
#
# COMPACT_ATOMS: atom_id res chain seq x y z
N MET A 1 0.90 -73.12 12.42
CA MET A 1 0.08 -71.97 11.98
C MET A 1 0.62 -70.77 12.75
N ALA A 2 1.52 -69.93 12.21
CA ALA A 2 1.25 -68.86 11.23
C ALA A 2 -0.03 -68.09 11.63
N ILE A 3 0.00 -66.79 11.93
CA ILE A 3 0.37 -65.72 10.99
C ILE A 3 1.07 -64.56 11.75
N ILE A 4 2.13 -64.06 11.12
CA ILE A 4 2.87 -62.84 11.45
C ILE A 4 2.20 -61.69 10.69
N TYR A 5 1.83 -60.60 11.36
CA TYR A 5 1.64 -59.30 10.72
C TYR A 5 2.75 -58.35 11.18
N LYS A 6 3.67 -58.06 10.26
CA LYS A 6 4.66 -56.98 10.40
C LYS A 6 3.91 -55.65 10.26
N ALA A 7 3.82 -54.88 11.35
CA ALA A 7 3.54 -53.46 11.25
C ALA A 7 4.84 -52.75 10.86
N ALA A 8 5.01 -52.46 9.58
CA ALA A 8 6.03 -51.53 9.12
C ALA A 8 5.57 -50.12 9.51
N GLY A 9 6.28 -49.51 10.46
CA GLY A 9 6.11 -48.10 10.77
C GLY A 9 6.52 -47.27 9.56
N VAL A 10 5.55 -46.60 8.93
CA VAL A 10 5.84 -45.45 8.08
C VAL A 10 5.94 -44.28 9.04
N ALA A 11 7.16 -44.00 9.51
CA ALA A 11 7.48 -42.69 10.04
C ALA A 11 7.34 -41.71 8.86
N GLY A 12 6.17 -41.10 8.73
CA GLY A 12 6.03 -39.93 7.88
C GLY A 12 6.90 -38.85 8.47
N LEU A 13 8.07 -38.63 7.87
CA LEU A 13 8.72 -37.33 7.97
C LEU A 13 7.69 -36.34 7.41
N ALA A 14 7.03 -35.61 8.30
CA ALA A 14 6.53 -34.30 7.93
C ALA A 14 7.79 -33.50 7.55
N VAL A 15 8.10 -33.47 6.26
CA VAL A 15 9.02 -32.49 5.70
C VAL A 15 8.31 -31.16 5.92
N LEU A 16 8.62 -30.52 7.04
CA LEU A 16 8.49 -29.07 7.15
C LEU A 16 9.39 -28.55 6.03
N LEU A 17 8.81 -28.30 4.87
CA LEU A 17 9.46 -27.52 3.84
C LEU A 17 9.81 -26.20 4.54
N PRO A 18 11.10 -25.85 4.70
CA PRO A 18 11.42 -24.50 5.12
C PRO A 18 10.75 -23.59 4.11
N SER A 19 9.90 -22.68 4.56
CA SER A 19 9.43 -21.57 3.74
C SER A 19 10.69 -20.90 3.21
N VAL A 20 11.02 -21.15 1.94
CA VAL A 20 12.21 -20.56 1.32
C VAL A 20 11.83 -19.14 0.99
N LEU A 21 11.95 -18.29 2.01
CA LEU A 21 11.83 -16.85 1.91
C LEU A 21 12.89 -16.37 0.90
N ALA A 22 12.40 -15.86 -0.23
CA ALA A 22 13.18 -15.42 -1.37
C ALA A 22 13.91 -14.08 -1.09
N GLN A 23 15.19 -13.93 -1.48
CA GLN A 23 16.01 -12.74 -1.23
C GLN A 23 16.31 -11.96 -2.52
N GLN A 24 15.69 -10.80 -2.68
CA GLN A 24 15.98 -9.89 -3.80
C GLN A 24 17.13 -8.92 -3.50
N PHE A 25 17.27 -8.48 -2.25
CA PHE A 25 18.44 -7.73 -1.77
C PHE A 25 19.13 -8.51 -0.66
N THR A 26 20.43 -8.29 -0.48
CA THR A 26 21.16 -8.93 0.62
C THR A 26 20.54 -8.54 1.96
N GLY A 27 20.05 -9.54 2.71
CA GLY A 27 19.42 -9.33 4.01
C GLY A 27 17.97 -8.82 3.96
N SER A 28 17.35 -8.74 2.78
CA SER A 28 15.93 -8.39 2.63
C SER A 28 15.21 -9.47 1.84
N VAL A 29 14.10 -9.94 2.41
CA VAL A 29 13.25 -10.96 1.83
C VAL A 29 12.03 -10.29 1.20
N PHE A 30 11.66 -10.73 0.01
CA PHE A 30 10.37 -10.40 -0.58
C PHE A 30 9.55 -11.69 -0.71
N PRO A 31 8.30 -11.73 -0.22
CA PRO A 31 7.57 -12.98 -0.09
C PRO A 31 6.87 -13.36 -1.41
N TYR A 32 7.68 -13.70 -2.43
CA TYR A 32 7.20 -14.03 -3.77
C TYR A 32 6.36 -15.31 -3.83
N GLU A 33 6.51 -16.19 -2.83
CA GLU A 33 5.79 -17.46 -2.71
C GLU A 33 4.27 -17.32 -2.65
N TYR A 34 3.80 -16.09 -2.43
CA TYR A 34 2.40 -15.77 -2.28
C TYR A 34 1.68 -15.47 -3.59
N PHE A 35 2.40 -15.03 -4.64
CA PHE A 35 1.79 -14.61 -5.91
C PHE A 35 1.37 -15.75 -6.83
N ASN A 36 1.32 -17.00 -6.34
CA ASN A 36 0.97 -18.20 -7.12
C ASN A 36 1.72 -18.29 -8.47
N LEU A 37 2.98 -17.88 -8.48
CA LEU A 37 3.81 -17.84 -9.67
C LEU A 37 4.23 -19.24 -10.10
N SER A 38 4.43 -19.40 -11.40
CA SER A 38 5.16 -20.52 -11.97
C SER A 38 6.53 -20.65 -11.31
N LEU A 39 7.01 -21.87 -11.13
CA LEU A 39 8.32 -22.12 -10.52
C LEU A 39 9.46 -21.39 -11.25
N PRO A 40 9.54 -21.38 -12.60
CA PRO A 40 10.55 -20.60 -13.30
C PRO A 40 10.48 -19.10 -12.98
N CYS A 41 9.28 -18.52 -12.91
CA CYS A 41 9.12 -17.11 -12.59
C CYS A 41 9.50 -16.79 -11.15
N PHE A 42 9.10 -17.62 -10.19
CA PHE A 42 9.51 -17.49 -8.79
C PHE A 42 11.05 -17.53 -8.66
N GLU A 43 11.72 -18.45 -9.34
CA GLU A 43 13.19 -18.54 -9.35
C GLU A 43 13.85 -17.34 -10.06
N ALA A 44 13.17 -16.73 -11.04
CA ALA A 44 13.62 -15.49 -11.66
C ALA A 44 13.56 -14.32 -10.68
N LEU A 45 12.39 -14.09 -10.06
CA LEU A 45 12.15 -13.01 -9.09
C LEU A 45 13.00 -13.14 -7.81
N ASN A 46 13.35 -14.36 -7.43
CA ASN A 46 14.23 -14.67 -6.29
C ASN A 46 15.74 -14.47 -6.59
N THR A 47 16.09 -13.79 -7.67
CA THR A 47 17.51 -13.51 -7.97
C THR A 47 18.00 -12.35 -7.09
N THR A 48 19.05 -12.60 -6.30
CA THR A 48 19.68 -11.55 -5.48
C THR A 48 20.39 -10.52 -6.34
N LEU A 49 20.04 -9.24 -6.15
CA LEU A 49 20.65 -8.10 -6.82
C LEU A 49 22.03 -7.76 -6.23
N SER A 50 22.94 -7.33 -7.09
CA SER A 50 24.23 -6.74 -6.68
C SER A 50 24.06 -5.24 -6.47
N CYS A 51 23.11 -4.87 -5.61
CA CYS A 51 22.75 -3.49 -5.30
C CYS A 51 22.56 -3.29 -3.80
N SER A 52 22.76 -2.06 -3.31
CA SER A 52 22.42 -1.70 -1.95
C SER A 52 20.91 -1.86 -1.72
N SER A 53 20.52 -2.43 -0.57
CA SER A 53 19.12 -2.49 -0.13
C SER A 53 18.49 -1.10 0.05
N ARG A 54 19.31 -0.04 0.16
CA ARG A 54 18.83 1.35 0.14
C ARG A 54 18.00 1.68 -1.10
N LEU A 55 18.24 1.00 -2.24
CA LEU A 55 17.44 1.18 -3.44
C LEU A 55 15.98 0.74 -3.23
N ALA A 56 15.73 -0.32 -2.45
CA ALA A 56 14.37 -0.78 -2.20
C ALA A 56 13.54 0.29 -1.48
N SER A 57 14.13 0.92 -0.46
CA SER A 57 13.49 2.01 0.28
C SER A 57 13.38 3.29 -0.56
N HIS A 58 14.42 3.61 -1.33
CA HIS A 58 14.47 4.79 -2.19
C HIS A 58 13.44 4.75 -3.32
N ALA A 59 13.27 3.56 -3.91
CA ALA A 59 12.39 3.41 -5.04
C ALA A 59 10.95 3.72 -4.66
N SER A 60 10.45 3.30 -3.48
CA SER A 60 9.08 3.56 -2.99
C SER A 60 7.95 3.18 -3.96
N PHE A 61 6.97 2.41 -3.49
CA PHE A 61 5.82 2.02 -4.31
C PHE A 61 4.60 2.93 -4.10
N ASP A 62 4.69 3.88 -3.16
CA ASP A 62 3.57 4.73 -2.74
C ASP A 62 3.46 6.03 -3.56
N SER A 63 4.50 6.35 -4.34
CA SER A 63 4.58 7.53 -5.17
C SER A 63 5.21 7.18 -6.51
N HIS A 64 4.75 7.81 -7.59
CA HIS A 64 5.46 7.79 -8.87
C HIS A 64 6.69 8.69 -8.85
N ARG A 65 6.78 9.64 -7.90
CA ARG A 65 7.93 10.53 -7.76
C ARG A 65 9.08 9.81 -7.05
N VAL A 66 10.30 10.21 -7.38
CA VAL A 66 11.52 9.73 -6.74
C VAL A 66 12.12 10.89 -5.98
N ASP A 67 12.37 10.68 -4.69
CA ASP A 67 12.99 11.71 -3.86
C ASP A 67 14.46 11.92 -4.25
N VAL A 68 15.04 13.03 -3.80
CA VAL A 68 16.46 13.35 -4.08
C VAL A 68 17.34 12.53 -3.14
N LEU A 69 18.32 11.81 -3.68
CA LEU A 69 19.32 11.10 -2.90
C LEU A 69 20.33 12.05 -2.23
N ASP A 70 20.72 11.70 -1.01
CA ASP A 70 21.87 12.29 -0.36
C ASP A 70 23.19 11.71 -0.92
N PRO A 71 24.36 12.33 -0.63
CA PRO A 71 25.64 11.86 -1.16
C PRO A 71 25.98 10.40 -0.81
N GLU A 72 25.55 9.92 0.36
CA GLU A 72 25.75 8.53 0.76
C GLU A 72 24.88 7.58 -0.07
N GLY A 73 23.62 7.95 -0.30
CA GLY A 73 22.67 7.24 -1.15
C GLY A 73 23.15 7.15 -2.59
N ILE A 74 23.63 8.26 -3.17
CA ILE A 74 24.23 8.27 -4.51
C ILE A 74 25.40 7.27 -4.58
N ALA A 75 26.33 7.33 -3.62
CA ALA A 75 27.47 6.43 -3.60
C ALA A 75 27.09 4.94 -3.43
N ALA A 76 26.02 4.67 -2.68
CA ALA A 76 25.54 3.31 -2.43
C ALA A 76 24.73 2.71 -3.59
N ILE A 77 23.92 3.52 -4.27
CA ILE A 77 22.96 3.06 -5.28
C ILE A 77 23.54 3.16 -6.69
N CYS A 78 24.17 4.29 -7.04
CA CYS A 78 24.57 4.64 -8.41
C CYS A 78 25.86 3.94 -8.87
N THR A 79 25.83 2.62 -8.85
CA THR A 79 26.92 1.74 -9.27
C THR A 79 26.56 0.97 -10.54
N ASP A 80 27.55 0.78 -11.42
CA ASP A 80 27.37 -0.03 -12.63
C ASP A 80 26.92 -1.47 -12.33
N SER A 81 27.38 -2.04 -11.20
CA SER A 81 26.96 -3.37 -10.75
C SER A 81 25.49 -3.41 -10.38
N CYS A 82 24.99 -2.39 -9.67
CA CYS A 82 23.57 -2.30 -9.33
C CYS A 82 22.72 -2.27 -10.60
N ARG A 83 23.01 -1.33 -11.52
CA ARG A 83 22.27 -1.20 -12.78
C ARG A 83 22.26 -2.48 -13.60
N LYS A 84 23.44 -3.09 -13.82
CA LYS A 84 23.56 -4.32 -14.60
C LYS A 84 22.82 -5.48 -13.96
N SER A 85 22.84 -5.57 -12.63
CA SER A 85 22.12 -6.64 -11.92
C SER A 85 20.60 -6.52 -12.08
N MET A 86 20.05 -5.31 -12.03
CA MET A 86 18.63 -5.08 -12.27
C MET A 86 18.23 -5.34 -13.73
N GLN A 87 19.04 -4.90 -14.70
CA GLN A 87 18.80 -5.20 -16.11
C GLN A 87 18.84 -6.71 -16.38
N SER A 88 19.78 -7.43 -15.77
CA SER A 88 19.87 -8.89 -15.89
C SER A 88 18.66 -9.58 -15.26
N LEU A 89 18.21 -9.10 -14.09
CA LEU A 89 17.01 -9.60 -13.43
C LEU A 89 15.77 -9.37 -14.30
N ARG A 90 15.57 -8.16 -14.81
CA ARG A 90 14.44 -7.82 -15.69
C ARG A 90 14.41 -8.73 -16.92
N TYR A 91 15.55 -8.89 -17.60
CA TYR A 91 15.66 -9.81 -18.73
C TYR A 91 15.34 -11.26 -18.35
N LYS A 92 15.78 -11.72 -17.17
CA LYS A 92 15.46 -13.06 -16.69
C LYS A 92 13.96 -13.24 -16.48
N ILE A 93 13.30 -12.30 -15.81
CA ILE A 93 11.86 -12.30 -15.55
C ILE A 93 11.08 -12.34 -16.88
N GLU A 94 11.46 -11.52 -17.86
CA GLU A 94 10.80 -11.51 -19.18
C GLU A 94 10.87 -12.84 -19.93
N ASN A 95 11.92 -13.65 -19.69
CA ASN A 95 12.09 -14.94 -20.35
C ASN A 95 11.49 -16.11 -19.56
N ASP A 96 11.50 -16.02 -18.23
CA ASP A 96 11.15 -17.12 -17.34
C ASP A 96 9.69 -17.04 -16.85
N CYS A 97 9.04 -15.87 -16.92
CA CYS A 97 7.66 -15.66 -16.49
C CYS A 97 6.66 -15.67 -17.66
N ASP A 98 5.48 -16.23 -17.44
CA ASP A 98 4.33 -16.11 -18.35
C ASP A 98 3.58 -14.80 -18.09
N PRO A 99 3.53 -13.86 -19.05
CA PRO A 99 2.90 -12.55 -18.85
C PRO A 99 1.38 -12.60 -18.64
N THR A 100 0.73 -13.76 -18.84
CA THR A 100 -0.72 -13.93 -18.65
C THR A 100 -1.10 -14.55 -17.31
N SER A 101 -0.18 -15.27 -16.67
CA SER A 101 -0.45 -16.02 -15.44
C SER A 101 0.48 -15.68 -14.29
N ASP A 102 1.72 -15.25 -14.57
CA ASP A 102 2.71 -14.81 -13.59
C ASP A 102 2.58 -13.30 -13.33
N LEU A 103 1.55 -12.94 -12.58
CA LEU A 103 1.20 -11.56 -12.27
C LEU A 103 1.37 -11.27 -10.78
N LEU A 104 1.84 -10.07 -10.46
CA LEU A 104 1.97 -9.56 -9.10
C LEU A 104 0.72 -8.74 -8.77
N ASP A 105 -0.05 -9.07 -7.73
CA ASP A 105 -1.16 -8.19 -7.31
C ASP A 105 -0.77 -7.25 -6.16
N HIS A 106 -0.92 -5.96 -6.45
CA HIS A 106 -0.78 -4.88 -5.49
C HIS A 106 -2.13 -4.21 -5.26
N GLY A 107 -2.81 -4.57 -4.18
CA GLY A 107 -4.04 -3.88 -3.76
C GLY A 107 -5.13 -3.94 -4.83
N LEU A 108 -5.36 -5.12 -5.40
CA LEU A 108 -6.36 -5.45 -6.43
C LEU A 108 -6.00 -5.04 -7.86
N ASN A 109 -4.77 -4.59 -8.08
CA ASN A 109 -4.24 -4.32 -9.41
C ASN A 109 -3.20 -5.38 -9.77
N MET A 110 -3.38 -6.00 -10.93
CA MET A 110 -2.45 -7.02 -11.45
C MET A 110 -1.37 -6.35 -12.29
N PHE A 111 -0.12 -6.61 -11.94
CA PHE A 111 1.05 -6.08 -12.62
C PHE A 111 1.88 -7.20 -13.23
N PRO A 112 2.60 -6.94 -14.34
CA PRO A 112 3.59 -7.88 -14.85
C PRO A 112 4.63 -8.24 -13.77
N ALA A 113 5.18 -9.45 -13.81
CA ALA A 113 6.29 -9.86 -12.94
C ALA A 113 7.49 -8.89 -12.97
N THR A 114 7.68 -8.14 -14.06
CA THR A 114 8.75 -7.13 -14.17
C THR A 114 8.51 -5.89 -13.32
N HIS A 115 7.29 -5.63 -12.86
CA HIS A 115 6.89 -4.35 -12.25
C HIS A 115 7.80 -3.88 -11.12
N ILE A 116 8.22 -4.79 -10.23
CA ILE A 116 9.10 -4.45 -9.10
C ILE A 116 10.49 -4.01 -9.60
N VAL A 117 11.10 -4.77 -10.52
CA VAL A 117 12.42 -4.42 -11.05
C VAL A 117 12.36 -3.20 -11.98
N ASP A 118 11.23 -2.99 -12.67
CA ASP A 118 10.96 -1.78 -13.45
C ASP A 118 10.93 -0.55 -12.55
N ARG A 119 10.31 -0.64 -11.35
CA ARG A 119 10.33 0.44 -10.36
C ARG A 119 11.74 0.75 -9.87
N TYR A 120 12.56 -0.26 -9.61
CA TYR A 120 13.95 -0.06 -9.21
C TYR A 120 14.80 0.57 -10.31
N LEU A 121 14.64 0.12 -11.56
CA LEU A 121 15.34 0.69 -12.71
C LEU A 121 14.92 2.14 -12.92
N TYR A 122 13.63 2.44 -12.85
CA TYR A 122 13.11 3.79 -12.98
C TYR A 122 13.67 4.72 -11.87
N ALA A 123 13.64 4.30 -10.61
CA ALA A 123 14.21 5.08 -9.51
C ALA A 123 15.73 5.29 -9.67
N TYR A 124 16.45 4.27 -10.12
CA TYR A 124 17.87 4.37 -10.44
C TYR A 124 18.12 5.38 -11.57
N GLU A 125 17.36 5.30 -12.66
CA GLU A 125 17.59 6.15 -13.84
C GLU A 125 17.34 7.63 -13.54
N VAL A 126 16.32 7.94 -12.73
CA VAL A 126 16.06 9.30 -12.24
C VAL A 126 17.18 9.79 -11.33
N SER A 127 17.47 9.10 -10.23
CA SER A 127 18.40 9.60 -9.20
C SER A 127 19.87 9.52 -9.58
N CYS A 128 20.25 8.55 -10.42
CA CYS A 128 21.61 8.40 -10.91
C CYS A 128 21.87 9.13 -12.22
N TYR A 129 20.92 9.98 -12.66
CA TYR A 129 21.10 10.85 -13.80
C TYR A 129 22.30 11.79 -13.58
N LYS A 130 23.11 11.91 -14.62
CA LYS A 130 24.29 12.77 -14.62
C LYS A 130 24.06 13.90 -15.59
N ASN A 131 24.39 15.12 -15.15
CA ASN A 131 24.38 16.30 -15.99
C ASN A 131 25.20 16.03 -17.26
N ARG A 132 24.62 16.28 -18.44
CA ARG A 132 25.24 15.99 -19.74
C ARG A 132 26.52 16.76 -19.99
N ASP A 133 26.64 17.95 -19.41
CA ASP A 133 27.78 18.83 -19.62
C ASP A 133 28.90 18.58 -18.60
N THR A 134 28.55 18.42 -17.31
CA THR A 134 29.56 18.28 -16.24
C THR A 134 29.86 16.83 -15.85
N GLY A 135 28.92 15.92 -16.07
CA GLY A 135 29.00 14.53 -15.61
C GLY A 135 28.74 14.34 -14.11
N ASP A 136 28.38 15.40 -13.39
CA ASP A 136 28.02 15.35 -11.98
C ASP A 136 26.62 14.77 -11.79
N PHE A 137 26.39 14.12 -10.66
CA PHE A 137 25.07 13.60 -10.31
C PHE A 137 24.09 14.74 -10.03
N CYS A 138 22.91 14.67 -10.64
CA CYS A 138 21.94 15.74 -10.53
C CYS A 138 21.28 15.81 -9.17
N ASP A 139 21.05 14.69 -8.49
CA ASP A 139 20.58 14.68 -7.09
C ASP A 139 21.56 15.41 -6.15
N TYR A 140 22.87 15.32 -6.40
CA TYR A 140 23.87 16.07 -5.66
C TYR A 140 23.74 17.58 -5.91
N ILE A 141 23.58 17.99 -7.17
CA ILE A 141 23.40 19.40 -7.57
C ILE A 141 22.11 19.98 -6.98
N LEU A 142 20.99 19.26 -7.09
CA LEU A 142 19.70 19.63 -6.52
C LEU A 142 19.79 19.79 -4.99
N GLY A 143 20.54 18.90 -4.33
CA GLY A 143 20.84 19.01 -2.91
C GLY A 143 21.61 20.29 -2.54
N GLN A 144 22.48 20.80 -3.41
CA GLN A 144 23.17 22.08 -3.20
C GLN A 144 22.22 23.27 -3.35
N TRP A 145 21.35 23.28 -4.37
CA TRP A 145 20.41 24.37 -4.60
C TRP A 145 19.43 24.56 -3.45
N ARG A 146 18.99 23.48 -2.80
CA ARG A 146 18.14 23.58 -1.59
C ARG A 146 18.77 24.38 -0.45
N ASN A 147 20.11 24.46 -0.41
CA ASN A 147 20.85 25.22 0.59
C ASN A 147 21.26 26.62 0.12
N GLN A 148 20.95 26.97 -1.13
CA GLN A 148 21.22 28.30 -1.67
C GLN A 148 20.16 29.30 -1.19
N THR A 149 20.55 30.57 -1.11
CA THR A 149 19.69 31.67 -0.67
C THR A 149 19.37 32.66 -1.78
N ASP A 150 19.84 32.40 -2.99
CA ASP A 150 19.54 33.21 -4.18
C ASP A 150 18.39 32.60 -4.99
N ASP A 151 17.58 33.46 -5.60
CA ASP A 151 16.41 33.07 -6.40
C ASP A 151 16.81 32.72 -7.85
N ALA A 152 17.96 32.07 -8.04
CA ALA A 152 18.44 31.74 -9.39
C ALA A 152 17.46 30.74 -10.05
N PRO A 153 16.88 31.04 -11.23
CA PRO A 153 16.00 30.10 -11.89
C PRO A 153 16.79 28.90 -12.41
N HIS A 154 16.48 27.70 -11.92
CA HIS A 154 17.14 26.46 -12.32
C HIS A 154 16.30 25.61 -13.30
N ASP A 155 15.10 26.06 -13.65
CA ASP A 155 14.11 25.30 -14.43
C ASP A 155 14.62 24.83 -15.80
N CYS A 156 15.61 25.51 -16.36
CA CYS A 156 16.22 25.18 -17.65
C CYS A 156 17.53 24.37 -17.54
N ASP A 157 17.94 23.99 -16.34
CA ASP A 157 19.14 23.17 -16.14
C ASP A 157 18.89 21.72 -16.53
N ASP A 158 19.94 21.04 -17.01
CA ASP A 158 19.85 19.63 -17.39
C ASP A 158 19.52 18.72 -16.19
N CYS A 159 19.89 19.14 -14.97
CA CYS A 159 19.52 18.45 -13.75
C CYS A 159 18.06 18.58 -13.34
N VAL A 160 17.29 19.42 -14.03
CA VAL A 160 15.83 19.45 -13.93
C VAL A 160 15.22 18.71 -15.12
N LEU A 161 15.61 19.08 -16.34
CA LEU A 161 14.99 18.57 -17.56
C LEU A 161 15.33 17.11 -17.88
N GLY A 162 16.53 16.64 -17.54
CA GLY A 162 16.96 15.26 -17.78
C GLY A 162 16.18 14.22 -16.96
N PRO A 163 16.08 14.36 -15.63
CA PRO A 163 15.20 13.53 -14.83
C PRO A 163 13.73 13.61 -15.29
N MET A 164 13.21 14.80 -15.59
CA MET A 164 11.85 14.94 -16.13
C MET A 164 11.64 14.15 -17.43
N GLU A 165 12.63 14.12 -18.34
CA GLU A 165 12.56 13.30 -19.55
C GLU A 165 12.37 11.81 -19.23
N ILE A 166 13.06 11.30 -18.20
CA ILE A 166 12.95 9.91 -17.76
C ILE A 166 11.57 9.66 -17.14
N GLU A 167 11.07 10.59 -16.32
CA GLU A 167 9.73 10.49 -15.70
C GLU A 167 8.63 10.39 -16.75
N VAL A 168 8.58 11.31 -17.71
CA VAL A 168 7.48 11.38 -18.68
C VAL A 168 7.50 10.24 -19.71
N ASN A 169 8.65 9.60 -19.92
CA ASN A 169 8.82 8.47 -20.82
C ASN A 169 8.70 7.10 -20.11
N SER A 170 8.46 7.09 -18.80
CA SER A 170 8.31 5.88 -17.99
C SER A 170 6.84 5.61 -17.69
N GLU A 171 6.37 4.37 -17.84
CA GLU A 171 5.00 3.98 -17.43
C GLU A 171 4.73 4.23 -15.94
N ILE A 172 5.79 4.32 -15.12
CA ILE A 172 5.68 4.57 -13.68
C ILE A 172 5.61 6.07 -13.38
N GLY A 173 6.47 6.87 -14.02
CA GLY A 173 6.59 8.31 -13.76
C GLY A 173 5.59 9.17 -14.52
N HIS A 174 5.01 8.63 -15.60
CA HIS A 174 4.19 9.39 -16.53
C HIS A 174 2.86 9.83 -15.91
N THR A 175 2.59 11.13 -16.05
CA THR A 175 1.27 11.73 -15.84
C THR A 175 1.01 12.77 -16.92
N GLU A 176 -0.26 13.03 -17.24
CA GLU A 176 -0.63 14.07 -18.21
C GLU A 176 -0.06 15.44 -17.80
N ASP A 177 -0.18 15.79 -16.52
CA ASP A 177 0.30 17.06 -15.96
C ASP A 177 1.82 17.21 -16.09
N ARG A 178 2.61 16.18 -15.70
CA ARG A 178 4.07 16.24 -15.84
C ARG A 178 4.53 16.26 -17.28
N SER A 179 3.83 15.54 -18.16
CA SER A 179 4.14 15.54 -19.59
C SER A 179 3.90 16.91 -20.22
N ALA A 180 2.83 17.60 -19.82
CA ALA A 180 2.55 18.96 -20.24
C ALA A 180 3.59 19.96 -19.69
N GLU A 181 3.97 19.83 -18.42
CA GLU A 181 5.01 20.66 -17.79
C GLU A 181 6.36 20.50 -18.48
N PHE A 182 6.79 19.26 -18.74
CA PHE A 182 8.04 18.98 -19.44
C PHE A 182 8.05 19.57 -20.85
N GLN A 183 6.98 19.35 -21.63
CA GLN A 183 6.86 19.91 -22.98
C GLN A 183 6.85 21.44 -22.99
N SER A 184 6.21 22.07 -21.99
CA SER A 184 6.27 23.52 -21.79
C SER A 184 7.69 23.99 -21.45
N ALA A 185 8.36 23.32 -20.51
CA ALA A 185 9.68 23.68 -20.03
C ALA A 185 10.74 23.60 -21.15
N ILE A 186 10.78 22.50 -21.92
CA ILE A 186 11.73 22.39 -23.05
C ILE A 186 11.48 23.48 -24.10
N SER A 187 10.21 23.82 -24.35
CA SER A 187 9.84 24.88 -25.29
C SER A 187 10.27 26.26 -24.80
N SER A 188 9.97 26.61 -23.55
CA SER A 188 10.35 27.91 -22.96
C SER A 188 11.85 28.07 -22.80
N CYS A 189 12.57 26.99 -22.47
CA CYS A 189 14.01 26.99 -22.30
C CYS A 189 14.78 26.94 -23.64
N GLY A 190 14.10 26.71 -24.77
CA GLY A 190 14.73 26.60 -26.10
C GLY A 190 15.76 25.46 -26.20
N LYS A 191 15.62 24.42 -25.37
CA LYS A 191 16.56 23.30 -25.31
C LYS A 191 16.26 22.28 -26.40
N THR A 192 17.32 21.67 -26.93
CA THR A 192 17.24 20.59 -27.91
C THR A 192 17.97 19.35 -27.37
N GLY A 193 17.60 18.16 -27.85
CA GLY A 193 18.19 16.89 -27.38
C GLY A 193 17.41 16.19 -26.27
N TYR A 194 16.23 16.69 -25.93
CA TYR A 194 15.24 15.98 -25.12
C TYR A 194 14.18 15.34 -26.03
N THR A 195 13.71 14.16 -25.67
CA THR A 195 12.74 13.36 -26.40
C THR A 195 11.53 13.04 -25.53
N TYR A 196 10.35 13.11 -26.13
CA TYR A 196 9.11 12.70 -25.48
C TYR A 196 8.49 11.59 -26.32
N ILE A 197 8.26 10.45 -25.67
CA ILE A 197 7.57 9.28 -26.21
C ILE A 197 6.44 9.01 -25.23
N GLU A 198 5.22 9.28 -25.66
CA GLU A 198 4.03 8.98 -24.86
C GLU A 198 4.00 7.48 -24.55
N PRO A 199 4.09 7.06 -23.28
CA PRO A 199 4.07 5.66 -22.93
C PRO A 199 2.72 5.08 -23.30
N SER A 200 2.72 3.93 -23.97
CA SER A 200 1.52 3.15 -24.19
C SER A 200 1.06 2.62 -22.84
N ILE A 201 0.23 3.38 -22.13
CA ILE A 201 -0.38 2.96 -20.87
C ILE A 201 -0.99 1.59 -21.13
N HIS A 202 -0.42 0.53 -20.53
CA HIS A 202 -1.06 -0.76 -20.47
C HIS A 202 -2.26 -0.61 -19.53
N SER A 203 -3.30 0.08 -20.01
CA SER A 203 -4.64 -0.10 -19.48
C SER A 203 -4.94 -1.57 -19.68
N SER A 204 -4.87 -2.32 -18.58
CA SER A 204 -5.67 -3.52 -18.40
C SER A 204 -7.11 -3.13 -18.69
N THR A 205 -7.52 -3.21 -19.96
CA THR A 205 -8.92 -3.18 -20.36
C THR A 205 -9.57 -4.40 -19.72
N SER A 206 -10.02 -4.24 -18.48
CA SER A 206 -11.09 -5.06 -17.94
C SER A 206 -12.29 -4.87 -18.86
N ALA A 207 -12.78 -5.97 -19.42
CA ALA A 207 -13.95 -5.97 -20.26
C ALA A 207 -15.11 -5.31 -19.49
N ALA A 208 -15.68 -4.26 -20.07
CA ALA A 208 -16.87 -3.61 -19.55
C ALA A 208 -17.99 -4.64 -19.38
N SER A 209 -18.36 -4.92 -18.13
CA SER A 209 -19.63 -5.54 -17.77
C SER A 209 -20.49 -4.48 -17.09
N ALA A 210 -21.73 -4.36 -17.56
CA ALA A 210 -22.66 -3.29 -17.22
C ALA A 210 -23.01 -3.26 -15.71
N GLU A 211 -23.08 -2.04 -15.16
CA GLU A 211 -23.55 -1.74 -13.81
C GLU A 211 -24.95 -2.30 -13.52
N PRO A 212 -25.21 -2.73 -12.27
CA PRO A 212 -26.48 -2.49 -11.64
C PRO A 212 -26.37 -1.31 -10.66
N THR A 213 -27.19 -0.31 -10.90
CA THR A 213 -27.40 0.88 -10.09
C THR A 213 -28.02 0.49 -8.75
N ILE A 214 -27.26 0.55 -7.65
CA ILE A 214 -27.83 0.65 -6.30
C ILE A 214 -27.19 1.84 -5.60
N ALA A 215 -28.06 2.73 -5.13
CA ALA A 215 -27.73 4.02 -4.56
C ALA A 215 -26.72 3.92 -3.40
N ALA A 216 -25.67 4.73 -3.50
CA ALA A 216 -24.81 5.08 -2.39
C ALA A 216 -25.65 5.79 -1.31
N ALA A 217 -26.01 5.05 -0.27
CA ALA A 217 -26.42 5.60 0.99
C ALA A 217 -25.67 4.84 2.10
N ASP A 218 -24.98 5.61 2.94
CA ASP A 218 -24.45 5.27 4.27
C ASP A 218 -23.10 4.54 4.46
N TRP A 219 -22.38 4.09 3.43
CA TRP A 219 -21.08 3.43 3.67
C TRP A 219 -19.91 4.39 3.98
N SER A 220 -20.09 5.70 3.77
CA SER A 220 -19.00 6.70 3.83
C SER A 220 -18.84 7.41 5.19
N ALA A 221 -19.54 6.98 6.25
CA ALA A 221 -19.55 7.69 7.54
C ALA A 221 -18.97 6.91 8.74
N HIS A 222 -18.18 5.86 8.50
CA HIS A 222 -17.28 5.28 9.51
C HIS A 222 -15.84 5.24 9.01
N ARG A 223 -15.30 6.40 8.61
CA ARG A 223 -13.88 6.66 8.90
C ARG A 223 -13.75 6.72 10.42
N MET A 224 -13.57 5.57 11.07
CA MET A 224 -13.09 5.53 12.45
C MET A 224 -11.66 6.05 12.44
N SER A 225 -11.55 7.37 12.58
CA SER A 225 -10.44 8.01 13.24
C SER A 225 -10.35 7.47 14.68
N SER A 226 -9.35 6.62 14.99
CA SER A 226 -8.62 6.52 16.30
C SER A 226 -7.94 5.15 16.64
N ASN A 227 -7.36 4.39 15.70
CA ASN A 227 -7.17 2.94 15.93
C ASN A 227 -5.81 2.47 16.49
N CYS A 228 -5.14 3.23 17.36
CA CYS A 228 -4.03 2.65 18.13
C CYS A 228 -4.52 1.94 19.37
N ALA A 229 -4.85 0.65 19.24
CA ALA A 229 -5.31 -0.16 20.36
C ALA A 229 -4.16 -0.56 21.29
N SER A 230 -2.98 -0.81 20.72
CA SER A 230 -1.74 -1.09 21.45
C SER A 230 -0.50 -0.80 20.60
N THR A 231 0.68 -0.91 21.19
CA THR A 231 1.96 -0.78 20.49
C THR A 231 2.67 -2.13 20.45
N TYR A 232 3.30 -2.45 19.34
CA TYR A 232 4.15 -3.63 19.16
C TYR A 232 5.58 -3.19 18.81
N HIS A 233 6.56 -3.82 19.42
CA HIS A 233 7.98 -3.55 19.15
C HIS A 233 8.53 -4.60 18.19
N VAL A 234 8.92 -4.18 16.99
CA VAL A 234 9.34 -5.08 15.91
C VAL A 234 10.64 -5.80 16.28
N GLN A 235 10.63 -7.13 16.16
CA GLN A 235 11.76 -8.01 16.40
C GLN A 235 12.52 -8.31 15.10
N GLU A 236 13.75 -8.80 15.24
CA GLU A 236 14.53 -9.27 14.10
C GLU A 236 13.87 -10.51 13.47
N GLY A 237 13.60 -10.44 12.16
CA GLY A 237 12.97 -11.52 11.41
C GLY A 237 11.43 -11.48 11.36
N ASP A 238 10.80 -10.48 11.96
CA ASP A 238 9.35 -10.29 11.84
C ASP A 238 8.92 -9.99 10.40
N THR A 239 7.70 -10.43 10.06
CA THR A 239 6.95 -9.99 8.90
C THR A 239 5.60 -9.43 9.35
N CYS A 240 4.90 -8.66 8.50
CA CYS A 240 3.55 -8.21 8.87
C CYS A 240 2.60 -9.39 9.13
N GLU A 241 2.78 -10.52 8.45
CA GLU A 241 1.99 -11.73 8.62
C GLU A 241 2.30 -12.42 9.96
N SER A 242 3.58 -12.53 10.36
CA SER A 242 3.94 -13.11 11.66
C SER A 242 3.42 -12.24 12.81
N ILE A 243 3.57 -10.92 12.70
CA ILE A 243 3.04 -9.96 13.67
C ILE A 243 1.50 -10.05 13.72
N SER A 244 0.83 -10.10 12.58
CA SER A 244 -0.63 -10.20 12.51
C SER A 244 -1.16 -11.46 13.18
N ALA A 245 -0.50 -12.59 12.95
CA ALA A 245 -0.82 -13.87 13.58
C ALA A 245 -0.69 -13.78 15.11
N ASP A 246 0.45 -13.30 15.59
CA ASP A 246 0.77 -13.27 17.01
C ASP A 246 -0.07 -12.24 17.78
N GLN A 247 -0.28 -11.07 17.17
CA GLN A 247 -1.03 -9.97 17.77
C GLN A 247 -2.54 -10.10 17.56
N ASN A 248 -3.01 -11.10 16.79
CA ASN A 248 -4.41 -11.32 16.47
C ASN A 248 -5.06 -10.10 15.82
N VAL A 249 -4.41 -9.52 14.80
CA VAL A 249 -4.87 -8.34 14.08
C VAL A 249 -4.93 -8.61 12.58
N SER A 250 -5.77 -7.88 11.85
CA SER A 250 -5.76 -7.98 10.38
C SER A 250 -4.50 -7.34 9.82
N THR A 251 -3.89 -7.98 8.82
CA THR A 251 -2.66 -7.49 8.18
C THR A 251 -2.90 -6.16 7.48
N LYS A 252 -4.07 -5.98 6.86
CA LYS A 252 -4.43 -4.69 6.25
C LYS A 252 -4.63 -3.60 7.30
N GLY A 253 -5.23 -3.93 8.44
CA GLY A 253 -5.36 -2.99 9.56
C GLY A 253 -4.02 -2.59 10.16
N LEU A 254 -3.06 -3.52 10.22
CA LEU A 254 -1.69 -3.25 10.64
C LEU A 254 -0.98 -2.29 9.67
N ILE A 255 -1.03 -2.56 8.37
CA ILE A 255 -0.37 -1.74 7.34
C ILE A 255 -0.95 -0.33 7.32
N GLU A 256 -2.26 -0.19 7.16
CA GLU A 256 -2.93 1.12 7.06
C GLU A 256 -2.91 1.92 8.37
N GLY A 257 -2.64 1.25 9.50
CA GLY A 257 -2.48 1.90 10.81
C GLY A 257 -1.08 2.50 11.03
N ASN A 258 -0.14 2.27 10.11
CA ASN A 258 1.26 2.66 10.26
C ASN A 258 1.81 3.23 8.95
N ASP A 259 1.89 4.56 8.85
CA ASP A 259 2.37 5.26 7.64
C ASP A 259 3.79 4.87 7.19
N VAL A 260 4.59 4.27 8.08
CA VAL A 260 5.94 3.75 7.77
C VAL A 260 5.90 2.44 6.98
N LEU A 261 4.75 1.77 6.92
CA LEU A 261 4.53 0.52 6.19
C LEU A 261 3.74 0.81 4.93
N ASN A 262 4.20 0.30 3.79
CA ASN A 262 3.44 0.36 2.55
C ASN A 262 2.56 -0.87 2.33
N GLY A 263 1.83 -0.90 1.20
CA GLY A 263 0.93 -2.00 0.83
C GLY A 263 1.55 -3.40 0.82
N TRP A 264 2.89 -3.49 0.71
CA TRP A 264 3.64 -4.74 0.74
C TRP A 264 4.24 -5.10 2.10
N CYS A 265 4.02 -4.28 3.13
CA CYS A 265 4.79 -4.30 4.38
C CYS A 265 6.28 -3.91 4.18
N SER A 266 6.62 -3.22 3.10
CA SER A 266 7.97 -2.64 2.99
C SER A 266 8.08 -1.46 3.95
N GLY A 267 9.22 -1.35 4.65
CA GLY A 267 9.41 -0.39 5.74
C GLY A 267 9.37 -1.01 7.14
N LEU A 268 9.14 -2.32 7.25
CA LEU A 268 9.29 -3.03 8.52
C LEU A 268 10.78 -3.14 8.92
N VAL A 269 11.16 -2.47 10.01
CA VAL A 269 12.54 -2.45 10.52
C VAL A 269 12.56 -2.91 11.97
N ALA A 270 13.46 -3.83 12.32
CA ALA A 270 13.65 -4.28 13.70
C ALA A 270 13.99 -3.09 14.63
N GLY A 271 13.33 -3.06 15.78
CA GLY A 271 13.47 -2.00 16.77
C GLY A 271 12.54 -0.80 16.61
N GLN A 272 11.69 -0.76 15.56
CA GLN A 272 10.65 0.27 15.44
C GLN A 272 9.37 -0.13 16.18
N ASP A 273 8.60 0.86 16.61
CA ASP A 273 7.31 0.66 17.25
C ASP A 273 6.18 0.81 16.22
N LEU A 274 5.30 -0.17 16.19
CA LEU A 274 4.10 -0.17 15.35
C LEU A 274 2.85 -0.01 16.20
N CYS A 275 1.91 0.72 15.65
CA CYS A 275 0.55 0.87 16.14
C CYS A 275 -0.29 -0.35 15.74
N MET A 276 -0.84 -1.08 16.71
CA MET A 276 -1.68 -2.25 16.46
C MET A 276 -3.16 -1.84 16.40
N PRO A 277 -3.93 -2.33 15.41
CA PRO A 277 -5.37 -2.16 15.39
C PRO A 277 -6.05 -3.05 16.45
N GLU A 278 -7.37 -2.96 16.54
CA GLU A 278 -8.14 -3.79 17.45
C GLU A 278 -7.97 -5.29 17.15
N GLN A 279 -7.77 -6.08 18.21
CA GLN A 279 -7.61 -7.52 18.06
C GLN A 279 -8.91 -8.19 17.64
N CYS A 280 -8.83 -9.15 16.74
CA CYS A 280 -9.95 -9.96 16.26
C CYS A 280 -9.55 -11.44 16.19
N LYS A 281 -10.51 -12.32 15.94
CA LYS A 281 -10.14 -13.69 15.55
C LYS A 281 -9.63 -13.61 14.12
N VAL A 282 -8.39 -14.03 13.90
CA VAL A 282 -7.77 -13.97 12.57
C VAL A 282 -7.81 -15.32 11.86
N HIS A 283 -7.90 -15.28 10.53
CA HIS A 283 -7.73 -16.41 9.63
C HIS A 283 -6.74 -16.02 8.54
N PHE A 284 -5.80 -16.91 8.24
CA PHE A 284 -4.88 -16.73 7.13
C PHE A 284 -5.58 -17.18 5.86
N VAL A 285 -5.79 -16.26 4.91
CA VAL A 285 -6.51 -16.56 3.67
C VAL A 285 -5.72 -17.58 2.84
N GLU A 286 -6.35 -18.71 2.54
CA GLU A 286 -5.81 -19.79 1.70
C GLU A 286 -6.35 -19.66 0.26
N PRO A 287 -5.65 -20.19 -0.77
CA PRO A 287 -6.05 -20.03 -2.17
C PRO A 287 -7.45 -20.57 -2.53
N ASP A 288 -7.99 -21.48 -1.73
CA ASP A 288 -9.32 -22.09 -1.90
C ASP A 288 -10.38 -21.49 -0.97
N ASP A 289 -10.04 -20.48 -0.17
CA ASP A 289 -11.03 -19.77 0.61
C ASP A 289 -11.98 -18.96 -0.29
N SER A 290 -13.21 -18.82 0.16
CA SER A 290 -14.18 -17.87 -0.35
C SER A 290 -14.89 -17.20 0.81
N CYS A 291 -15.54 -16.05 0.57
CA CYS A 291 -16.40 -15.48 1.60
C CYS A 291 -17.42 -16.48 2.15
N GLU A 292 -17.95 -17.35 1.28
CA GLU A 292 -18.96 -18.34 1.63
C GLU A 292 -18.36 -19.45 2.49
N SER A 293 -17.19 -19.99 2.09
CA SER A 293 -16.53 -21.03 2.86
C SER A 293 -16.06 -20.52 4.23
N LEU A 294 -15.59 -19.28 4.30
CA LEU A 294 -15.19 -18.62 5.55
C LEU A 294 -16.39 -18.27 6.42
N ALA A 295 -17.47 -17.75 5.83
CA ALA A 295 -18.73 -17.49 6.52
C ALA A 295 -19.27 -18.76 7.17
N ASP A 296 -19.33 -19.86 6.43
CA ASP A 296 -19.77 -21.17 6.94
C ASP A 296 -18.84 -21.69 8.04
N LYS A 297 -17.52 -21.64 7.82
CA LYS A 297 -16.50 -22.12 8.77
C LYS A 297 -16.54 -21.37 10.10
N TYR A 298 -16.80 -20.07 10.06
CA TYR A 298 -16.73 -19.20 11.24
C TYR A 298 -18.10 -18.79 11.80
N GLY A 299 -19.20 -19.25 11.19
CA GLY A 299 -20.56 -18.89 11.61
C GLY A 299 -20.84 -17.41 11.44
N ALA A 300 -20.34 -16.83 10.35
CA ALA A 300 -20.47 -15.42 9.97
C ALA A 300 -21.29 -15.30 8.67
N THR A 301 -21.52 -14.07 8.22
CA THR A 301 -22.03 -13.77 6.88
C THR A 301 -20.99 -13.00 6.07
N PRO A 302 -21.09 -12.97 4.73
CA PRO A 302 -20.29 -12.08 3.88
C PRO A 302 -20.28 -10.62 4.36
N LYS A 303 -21.44 -10.15 4.85
CA LYS A 303 -21.59 -8.82 5.43
C LYS A 303 -20.77 -8.65 6.71
N ASP A 304 -20.79 -9.65 7.59
CA ASP A 304 -19.99 -9.63 8.82
C ASP A 304 -18.48 -9.59 8.50
N LEU A 305 -18.02 -10.40 7.53
CA LEU A 305 -16.63 -10.38 7.08
C LEU A 305 -16.22 -9.01 6.54
N ALA A 306 -17.07 -8.38 5.71
CA ALA A 306 -16.84 -7.03 5.21
C ALA A 306 -16.82 -5.99 6.35
N GLU A 307 -17.72 -6.10 7.33
CA GLU A 307 -17.78 -5.19 8.47
C GLU A 307 -16.55 -5.29 9.38
N TRP A 308 -15.98 -6.48 9.55
CA TRP A 308 -14.79 -6.69 10.38
C TRP A 308 -13.48 -6.33 9.67
N ASN A 309 -13.52 -6.19 8.34
CA ASN A 309 -12.37 -5.82 7.53
C ASN A 309 -12.71 -4.61 6.64
N PRO A 310 -13.04 -3.45 7.23
CA PRO A 310 -13.54 -2.28 6.49
C PRO A 310 -12.49 -1.64 5.58
N LEU A 311 -11.20 -1.91 5.82
CA LEU A 311 -10.07 -1.49 4.98
C LEU A 311 -9.80 -2.47 3.83
N MET A 312 -10.61 -3.52 3.74
CA MET A 312 -10.58 -4.50 2.67
C MET A 312 -11.86 -4.37 1.87
N TYR A 313 -11.71 -4.22 0.56
CA TYR A 313 -12.84 -4.36 -0.35
C TYR A 313 -13.09 -5.86 -0.54
N ILE A 314 -13.89 -6.46 0.34
CA ILE A 314 -14.28 -7.86 0.24
C ILE A 314 -15.37 -7.97 -0.83
N GLN A 315 -14.98 -8.30 -2.06
CA GLN A 315 -15.94 -8.73 -3.09
C GLN A 315 -16.10 -10.24 -2.99
N CYS A 316 -17.25 -10.69 -2.51
CA CYS A 316 -17.52 -12.11 -2.30
C CYS A 316 -17.86 -12.88 -3.57
N ASP A 317 -17.90 -12.19 -4.72
CA ASP A 317 -18.15 -12.79 -6.02
C ASP A 317 -16.87 -13.39 -6.64
N ASP A 318 -15.68 -12.86 -6.27
CA ASP A 318 -14.35 -13.37 -6.64
C ASP A 318 -13.40 -13.10 -5.46
N PHE A 319 -13.35 -14.02 -4.49
CA PHE A 319 -12.48 -13.92 -3.31
C PHE A 319 -11.02 -14.25 -3.70
N VAL A 320 -10.40 -13.37 -4.48
CA VAL A 320 -9.03 -13.51 -4.97
C VAL A 320 -8.13 -12.54 -4.21
N TYR A 321 -7.27 -13.08 -3.35
CA TYR A 321 -6.12 -12.34 -2.82
C TYR A 321 -4.85 -13.01 -3.33
N SER A 322 -4.01 -12.29 -4.08
CA SER A 322 -2.70 -12.80 -4.51
C SER A 322 -1.66 -12.80 -3.39
N LYS A 323 -2.01 -12.29 -2.21
CA LYS A 323 -1.19 -12.34 -1.01
C LYS A 323 -2.02 -12.91 0.14
N PRO A 324 -1.66 -14.07 0.71
CA PRO A 324 -2.35 -14.58 1.86
C PRO A 324 -2.02 -13.68 3.05
N ILE A 325 -3.07 -13.07 3.57
CA ILE A 325 -3.02 -12.14 4.67
C ILE A 325 -3.91 -12.65 5.80
N TYR A 326 -3.66 -12.18 7.01
CA TYR A 326 -4.60 -12.41 8.10
C TYR A 326 -5.75 -11.41 7.98
N ILE A 327 -6.97 -11.94 7.93
CA ILE A 327 -8.20 -11.15 7.99
C ILE A 327 -8.94 -11.45 9.29
N CYS A 328 -9.77 -10.50 9.73
CA CYS A 328 -10.69 -10.72 10.83
C CYS A 328 -11.86 -11.62 10.37
N VAL A 329 -11.98 -12.80 10.97
CA VAL A 329 -13.13 -13.72 10.82
C VAL A 329 -13.98 -13.76 12.09
N GLY A 330 -13.84 -12.74 12.92
CA GLY A 330 -14.67 -12.46 14.08
C GLY A 330 -14.63 -10.97 14.39
N PRO A 331 -15.60 -10.46 15.16
CA PRO A 331 -15.70 -9.04 15.45
C PRO A 331 -14.45 -8.55 16.20
N PRO A 332 -13.89 -7.39 15.84
CA PRO A 332 -12.82 -6.75 16.60
C PRO A 332 -13.26 -6.50 18.04
N LYS A 333 -12.34 -6.74 18.98
CA LYS A 333 -12.54 -6.49 20.40
C LYS A 333 -12.40 -4.99 20.62
N LYS A 334 -13.53 -4.29 20.76
CA LYS A 334 -13.54 -2.89 21.19
C LYS A 334 -12.62 -2.72 22.42
N PRO A 335 -11.76 -1.70 22.47
CA PRO A 335 -11.02 -1.38 23.67
C PRO A 335 -12.03 -1.18 24.79
N ARG A 336 -11.80 -1.84 25.94
CA ARG A 336 -12.58 -1.53 27.14
C ARG A 336 -12.26 -0.10 27.52
N VAL A 337 -13.07 0.85 27.07
CA VAL A 337 -13.17 2.14 27.75
C VAL A 337 -13.61 1.78 29.17
N ALA A 338 -12.74 2.03 30.15
CA ALA A 338 -13.07 1.83 31.55
C ALA A 338 -14.42 2.51 31.80
N ALA A 339 -15.44 1.74 32.19
CA ALA A 339 -16.75 2.28 32.46
C ALA A 339 -16.59 3.34 33.56
N ASN A 340 -16.87 4.61 33.23
CA ASN A 340 -17.05 5.62 34.26
C ASN A 340 -18.13 5.10 35.23
N PRO A 341 -17.91 5.17 36.56
CA PRO A 341 -18.93 4.74 37.50
C PRO A 341 -20.19 5.59 37.24
N ALA A 342 -21.32 4.90 37.09
CA ALA A 342 -22.61 5.52 36.84
C ALA A 342 -22.93 6.59 37.89
N PRO A 343 -23.64 7.68 37.53
CA PRO A 343 -24.08 8.67 38.50
C PRO A 343 -25.00 8.00 39.54
N ASN A 344 -24.78 8.32 40.81
CA ASN A 344 -25.61 7.85 41.92
C ASN A 344 -27.08 8.20 41.69
N ASP A 345 -27.90 7.20 41.39
CA ASP A 345 -29.34 7.36 41.26
C ASP A 345 -30.00 7.29 42.65
N GLY A 346 -29.96 8.42 43.33
CA GLY A 346 -30.65 8.65 44.59
C GLY A 346 -32.01 9.30 44.35
N ASN A 347 -33.01 8.54 43.90
CA ASN A 347 -34.38 8.72 44.40
C ASN A 347 -35.29 7.53 44.06
N LYS A 348 -35.49 6.65 45.04
CA LYS A 348 -36.70 5.83 45.13
C LYS A 348 -37.89 6.74 45.44
N LEU A 349 -39.00 6.56 44.73
CA LEU A 349 -40.43 6.69 45.10
C LEU A 349 -41.20 6.65 43.75
N LEU A 350 -42.32 5.99 43.47
CA LEU A 350 -43.19 4.96 44.06
C LEU A 350 -44.06 4.46 42.87
N ALA A 351 -44.58 3.24 42.96
CA ALA A 351 -45.36 2.57 41.93
C ALA A 351 -46.72 3.23 41.62
N SER A 352 -47.21 3.09 40.37
CA SER A 352 -48.56 2.58 40.06
C SER A 352 -48.78 2.43 38.55
N ASN A 353 -49.45 1.34 38.19
CA ASN A 353 -50.11 1.09 36.91
C ASN A 353 -51.09 2.22 36.54
N ASP A 354 -51.35 2.43 35.24
CA ASP A 354 -52.64 2.15 34.58
C ASP A 354 -52.82 2.95 33.25
N HIS A 355 -53.70 2.41 32.43
CA HIS A 355 -54.08 2.68 31.05
C HIS A 355 -54.42 4.12 30.62
N ASP A 356 -54.15 4.37 29.32
CA ASP A 356 -54.94 5.14 28.33
C ASP A 356 -55.15 6.64 28.56
N LYS A 357 -54.59 7.47 27.66
CA LYS A 357 -55.25 8.65 27.06
C LYS A 357 -54.40 9.36 26.00
N ARG A 358 -55.08 9.69 24.91
CA ARG A 358 -54.67 10.54 23.79
C ARG A 358 -54.95 12.02 24.11
N PHE A 359 -54.15 12.91 23.49
CA PHE A 359 -54.51 14.18 22.83
C PHE A 359 -54.33 15.59 23.51
N VAL A 360 -53.61 16.45 22.73
CA VAL A 360 -53.63 17.92 22.48
C VAL A 360 -52.92 18.93 23.43
N GLY A 361 -51.78 19.47 22.95
CA GLY A 361 -51.55 20.88 22.49
C GLY A 361 -51.56 22.07 23.49
N PRO A 362 -50.98 23.25 23.16
CA PRO A 362 -51.16 23.90 21.84
C PRO A 362 -49.93 24.61 21.19
N CYS A 363 -50.19 24.98 19.92
CA CYS A 363 -49.47 25.77 18.92
C CYS A 363 -48.69 27.04 19.35
N ALA A 364 -47.63 27.39 18.59
CA ALA A 364 -47.64 28.43 17.54
C ALA A 364 -46.30 29.22 17.39
N ILE A 365 -45.64 29.02 16.23
CA ILE A 365 -45.05 30.00 15.29
C ILE A 365 -44.32 31.26 15.85
N GLN A 366 -43.04 31.45 15.49
CA GLN A 366 -42.63 32.63 14.70
C GLN A 366 -41.29 32.47 13.96
N VAL A 367 -41.37 32.65 12.65
CA VAL A 367 -40.28 33.00 11.73
C VAL A 367 -40.01 34.51 11.86
N ARG A 368 -38.74 34.92 11.96
CA ARG A 368 -38.27 36.22 11.45
C ARG A 368 -36.87 36.08 10.85
N THR A 369 -36.77 36.54 9.61
CA THR A 369 -35.61 36.69 8.74
C THR A 369 -34.77 37.93 9.08
N ALA A 370 -33.55 37.93 8.53
CA ALA A 370 -32.67 39.04 8.16
C ALA A 370 -31.43 39.25 9.06
N TYR A 371 -30.26 38.84 8.57
CA TYR A 371 -29.07 39.68 8.57
C TYR A 371 -28.30 39.50 7.25
N ARG A 372 -28.09 40.64 6.59
CA ARG A 372 -27.38 40.89 5.35
C ARG A 372 -25.92 41.16 5.75
N PHE A 373 -24.95 40.43 5.22
CA PHE A 373 -23.53 40.77 5.38
C PHE A 373 -23.15 41.75 4.27
N GLU A 374 -22.81 42.98 4.65
CA GLU A 374 -22.16 43.96 3.79
C GLU A 374 -20.65 43.68 3.76
N VAL A 375 -20.10 43.79 2.55
CA VAL A 375 -18.67 43.70 2.23
C VAL A 375 -18.17 45.14 2.14
N GLU A 376 -17.24 45.54 3.02
CA GLU A 376 -16.49 46.79 2.86
C GLU A 376 -15.19 46.52 2.11
N PHE A 377 -15.07 47.12 0.92
CA PHE A 377 -13.82 47.30 0.19
C PHE A 377 -13.21 48.66 0.59
N SER A 378 -11.96 48.67 1.03
CA SER A 378 -11.16 49.90 1.15
C SER A 378 -10.34 50.11 -0.13
N THR A 379 -10.61 51.18 -0.86
CA THR A 379 -9.73 51.70 -1.93
C THR A 379 -8.74 52.72 -1.35
N PRO A 380 -7.49 52.79 -1.84
CA PRO A 380 -6.57 53.89 -1.55
C PRO A 380 -6.47 54.86 -2.75
N GLU A 381 -6.71 56.15 -2.54
CA GLU A 381 -6.21 57.23 -3.42
C GLU A 381 -5.88 58.47 -2.57
N ASP A 382 -4.59 58.76 -2.45
CA ASP A 382 -3.89 60.00 -2.88
C ASP A 382 -2.59 60.26 -2.09
#